data_AF-A0A5N6JQ25-F1
#
_entry.id   AF-A0A5N6JQ25-F1
#
_cell.length_a   1.000
_cell.length_b   1.000
_cell.length_c   1.000
_cell.angle_alpha   90.00
_cell.angle_beta   90.00
_cell.angle_gamma   90.00
#
_symmetry.space_group_name_H-M   'P 1'
#
loop_
_entity.id
_entity.type
_entity.pdbx_description
1 polymer ?
#
loop_
_entity_poly.entity_id
_entity_poly.type
_entity_poly.pdbx_seq_one_letter_code
_entity_poly.pdbx_strand_id
1 'polypeptide(L)'
;MKFLGLRIGEVKEEYEDVLVSLENTRRYPITSQEHGRQREDRPKSSETDGSLPSSGVSNQESTESLTSTIPWTMESLKDEVEAMGSESASDSESGSEFEIEKKFRLLELAISDIGVGRYQLLLFILCGTGWAADNLWLQGVALILPSLAVNFGVSEQFVRYATLSLNVGLSIGAAGWGVGSDIKGRRLGFNCTLIITGIFALGLASAPNFAAACAFLGALGVGVGGSLPVDGTLFLEFLPHNNRSYLTLLSVWWPIGQVVASLLAWLFIGTNLGTHGGWRSFIYTLGSLTLAKALARLLFHSIESPKYLLGINEQAEAVRSVRALAHRNRTQTWLTEEILNNIGGTRERAERVTYNTTARVRQAIASLGPEAKRKVLPLFGNRQLGINTALLWFIWAAIGMGYPLFNAFLPQYLSSGHEAGDASTTYRDYSIISAVAVPGSFLACYLVSRAGRRIPMAVATMITGVFFFLFTIRDENTFQLIFGCVASFFQNIMFGILYAYSPETFPGPSRGTGCGIAHSLSRLGGICAPLIAANVGASNPSLPIYVSGGLILAAFLAMCFLRIETQNRQSL
;
A
#
# COMPACT_ATOMS: atom_id res chain seq x y z
N MET A 1 24.55 -18.87 -3.51
CA MET A 1 25.36 -18.04 -4.42
C MET A 1 25.67 -16.73 -3.71
N LYS A 2 26.94 -16.43 -3.42
CA LYS A 2 27.37 -15.20 -2.74
C LYS A 2 27.30 -14.05 -3.76
N PHE A 3 26.49 -13.04 -3.51
CA PHE A 3 26.56 -11.77 -4.23
C PHE A 3 26.74 -10.68 -3.17
N LEU A 4 27.78 -9.85 -3.30
CA LEU A 4 28.09 -8.70 -2.44
C LEU A 4 28.50 -8.95 -0.97
N GLY A 5 29.16 -10.06 -0.64
CA GLY A 5 29.89 -10.19 0.64
C GLY A 5 29.04 -10.18 1.93
N LEU A 6 27.72 -9.97 1.84
CA LEU A 6 26.78 -10.04 2.94
C LEU A 6 26.33 -11.49 3.12
N ARG A 7 26.82 -12.18 4.16
CA ARG A 7 26.26 -13.44 4.63
C ARG A 7 24.94 -13.15 5.37
N ILE A 8 23.86 -12.91 4.62
CA ILE A 8 22.51 -12.77 5.20
C ILE A 8 21.93 -14.17 5.45
N GLY A 9 21.82 -14.55 6.72
CA GLY A 9 21.25 -15.82 7.15
C GLY A 9 22.30 -16.75 7.74
N GLU A 10 22.63 -16.55 9.00
CA GLU A 10 23.18 -17.63 9.83
C GLU A 10 22.07 -18.56 10.34
N VAL A 11 22.53 -19.73 10.80
CA VAL A 11 21.85 -20.99 11.12
C VAL A 11 20.46 -20.78 11.73
N LYS A 12 19.43 -21.28 11.03
CA LYS A 12 18.04 -21.21 11.47
C LYS A 12 17.83 -22.23 12.59
N GLU A 13 17.80 -21.76 13.84
CA GLU A 13 17.15 -22.49 14.93
C GLU A 13 15.72 -22.84 14.51
N GLU A 14 15.22 -24.02 14.90
CA GLU A 14 13.86 -24.47 14.52
C GLU A 14 12.76 -23.77 15.32
N TYR A 15 13.14 -22.92 16.29
CA TYR A 15 12.27 -22.17 17.19
C TYR A 15 11.24 -23.09 17.85
N GLU A 16 11.71 -24.19 18.44
CA GLU A 16 10.83 -25.16 19.13
C GLU A 16 10.30 -24.62 20.47
N ASP A 17 10.97 -23.61 21.03
CA ASP A 17 10.64 -22.96 22.29
C ASP A 17 9.26 -22.27 22.29
N VAL A 18 8.73 -21.95 21.11
CA VAL A 18 7.43 -21.28 20.94
C VAL A 18 6.28 -22.23 20.59
N LEU A 19 6.56 -23.53 20.46
CA LEU A 19 5.54 -24.50 20.08
C LEU A 19 4.61 -24.82 21.27
N VAL A 20 3.30 -24.82 21.02
CA VAL A 20 2.30 -25.24 22.00
C VAL A 20 1.33 -26.23 21.37
N SER A 21 0.88 -27.21 22.15
CA SER A 21 -0.16 -28.15 21.71
C SER A 21 -1.45 -27.41 21.36
N LEU A 22 -2.19 -27.92 20.38
CA LEU A 22 -3.50 -27.40 19.95
C LEU A 22 -4.48 -27.21 21.12
N GLU A 23 -4.40 -28.08 22.13
CA GLU A 23 -5.25 -28.06 23.33
C GLU A 23 -4.97 -26.92 24.31
N ASN A 24 -3.80 -26.27 24.21
CA ASN A 24 -3.36 -25.21 25.12
C ASN A 24 -3.36 -23.83 24.43
N THR A 25 -4.03 -23.70 23.29
CA THR A 25 -4.02 -22.46 22.50
C THR A 25 -4.94 -21.40 23.10
N ARG A 26 -4.51 -20.13 22.99
CA ARG A 26 -5.33 -18.98 23.34
C ARG A 26 -5.99 -18.43 22.07
N ARG A 27 -7.32 -18.51 22.00
CA ARG A 27 -8.12 -17.95 20.89
C ARG A 27 -8.30 -16.44 21.09
N TYR A 28 -8.08 -15.66 20.03
CA TYR A 28 -8.75 -14.37 19.87
C TYR A 28 -10.05 -14.62 19.08
N PRO A 29 -11.23 -14.27 19.60
CA PRO A 29 -12.47 -14.53 18.88
C PRO A 29 -12.49 -13.77 17.55
N ILE A 30 -12.54 -14.52 16.43
CA ILE A 30 -12.73 -13.98 15.06
C ILE A 30 -14.23 -13.79 14.80
N THR A 31 -14.98 -13.27 15.78
CA THR A 31 -16.36 -12.77 15.66
C THR A 31 -16.93 -12.48 17.05
N SER A 32 -17.07 -11.20 17.38
CA SER A 32 -18.04 -10.72 18.37
C SER A 32 -18.47 -9.30 18.01
N GLN A 33 -19.01 -9.15 16.80
CA GLN A 33 -19.87 -8.01 16.45
C GLN A 33 -21.17 -8.42 15.74
N GLU A 34 -21.56 -9.69 15.82
CA GLU A 34 -22.89 -10.13 15.41
C GLU A 34 -23.60 -10.80 16.58
N HIS A 35 -24.44 -10.00 17.26
CA HIS A 35 -25.69 -10.35 17.98
C HIS A 35 -26.12 -9.25 19.00
N GLY A 36 -25.69 -8.00 18.84
CA GLY A 36 -26.07 -6.90 19.72
C GLY A 36 -26.86 -5.79 19.02
N ARG A 37 -27.85 -6.10 18.19
CA ARG A 37 -28.83 -5.12 17.68
C ARG A 37 -30.07 -5.77 17.06
N GLN A 38 -30.65 -6.76 17.74
CA GLN A 38 -32.11 -6.91 17.62
C GLN A 38 -32.73 -5.78 18.44
N ARG A 39 -33.47 -4.91 17.75
CA ARG A 39 -34.36 -3.92 18.36
C ARG A 39 -35.21 -4.63 19.41
N GLU A 40 -35.11 -4.19 20.65
CA GLU A 40 -36.16 -4.42 21.65
C GLU A 40 -37.44 -3.73 21.16
N ASP A 41 -38.31 -4.48 20.49
CA ASP A 41 -39.72 -4.13 20.43
C ASP A 41 -40.33 -4.47 21.79
N ARG A 42 -40.46 -3.44 22.65
CA ARG A 42 -41.26 -3.51 23.88
C ARG A 42 -42.71 -3.85 23.55
N PRO A 43 -43.32 -4.89 24.16
CA PRO A 43 -44.76 -4.89 24.38
C PRO A 43 -45.07 -4.09 25.66
N LYS A 44 -46.08 -3.22 25.59
CA LYS A 44 -46.67 -2.54 26.75
C LYS A 44 -47.61 -3.50 27.50
N SER A 45 -47.41 -3.69 28.79
CA SER A 45 -48.43 -4.15 29.75
C SER A 45 -48.01 -3.67 31.15
N SER A 46 -48.60 -2.58 31.66
CA SER A 46 -49.70 -2.54 32.64
C SER A 46 -49.31 -3.08 34.03
N GLU A 47 -49.20 -2.15 34.97
CA GLU A 47 -49.05 -2.32 36.42
C GLU A 47 -50.19 -3.16 37.03
N THR A 48 -49.90 -4.07 37.99
CA THR A 48 -50.38 -3.99 39.40
C THR A 48 -49.94 -5.20 40.26
N ASP A 49 -49.47 -4.87 41.48
CA ASP A 49 -49.55 -5.52 42.81
C ASP A 49 -49.32 -7.03 43.06
N GLY A 50 -48.51 -7.30 44.10
CA GLY A 50 -48.82 -8.36 45.08
C GLY A 50 -47.67 -9.19 45.67
N SER A 51 -47.25 -8.84 46.90
CA SER A 51 -46.77 -9.72 48.01
C SER A 51 -45.49 -10.61 47.91
N LEU A 52 -44.59 -10.40 48.88
CA LEU A 52 -43.49 -11.25 49.40
C LEU A 52 -44.01 -12.52 50.15
N PRO A 53 -43.20 -13.51 50.66
CA PRO A 53 -41.73 -13.53 50.88
C PRO A 53 -40.96 -14.87 50.64
N SER A 54 -39.61 -14.72 50.65
CA SER A 54 -38.57 -15.61 51.20
C SER A 54 -38.32 -17.04 50.69
N SER A 55 -37.13 -17.23 50.09
CA SER A 55 -36.15 -18.24 50.55
C SER A 55 -34.78 -17.90 49.95
N GLY A 56 -33.77 -17.78 50.81
CA GLY A 56 -32.46 -17.21 50.46
C GLY A 56 -31.61 -18.06 49.53
N VAL A 57 -30.62 -17.40 48.95
CA VAL A 57 -29.21 -17.81 48.83
C VAL A 57 -28.45 -16.53 48.44
N SER A 58 -27.30 -16.33 49.07
CA SER A 58 -26.38 -15.21 48.89
C SER A 58 -25.89 -15.09 47.44
N ASN A 59 -26.28 -14.03 46.73
CA ASN A 59 -25.59 -13.61 45.50
C ASN A 59 -24.28 -12.89 45.87
N GLN A 60 -23.20 -13.66 46.01
CA GLN A 60 -21.90 -13.19 45.53
C GLN A 60 -21.91 -13.44 44.01
N GLU A 61 -22.41 -12.48 43.24
CA GLU A 61 -22.10 -12.43 41.82
C GLU A 61 -20.64 -12.03 41.67
N SER A 62 -19.81 -13.06 41.54
CA SER A 62 -18.48 -13.00 40.98
C SER A 62 -18.51 -12.27 39.65
N THR A 63 -17.75 -11.19 39.59
CA THR A 63 -17.29 -10.51 38.38
C THR A 63 -16.42 -11.45 37.54
N GLU A 64 -17.01 -12.48 36.94
CA GLU A 64 -16.38 -13.36 35.95
C GLU A 64 -17.14 -13.25 34.63
N SER A 65 -16.98 -12.12 33.94
CA SER A 65 -17.39 -12.01 32.54
C SER A 65 -16.40 -12.78 31.65
N LEU A 66 -16.68 -14.08 31.48
CA LEU A 66 -16.53 -14.87 30.25
C LEU A 66 -15.35 -14.51 29.31
N THR A 67 -14.14 -14.92 29.69
CA THR A 67 -13.08 -15.31 28.74
C THR A 67 -12.95 -16.84 28.74
N SER A 68 -13.94 -17.54 28.18
CA SER A 68 -13.81 -18.99 27.95
C SER A 68 -12.96 -19.22 26.70
N THR A 69 -11.68 -19.51 26.90
CA THR A 69 -10.73 -19.93 25.86
C THR A 69 -11.09 -21.34 25.38
N ILE A 70 -11.67 -21.48 24.19
CA ILE A 70 -11.85 -22.80 23.56
C ILE A 70 -10.55 -23.11 22.81
N PRO A 71 -9.83 -24.18 23.16
CA PRO A 71 -8.61 -24.55 22.45
C PRO A 71 -8.91 -25.10 21.06
N TRP A 72 -7.92 -25.09 20.17
CA TRP A 72 -8.08 -25.63 18.83
C TRP A 72 -8.19 -27.16 18.87
N THR A 73 -9.15 -27.71 18.15
CA THR A 73 -9.16 -29.12 17.77
C THR A 73 -8.90 -29.24 16.28
N MET A 74 -8.38 -30.38 15.82
CA MET A 74 -8.15 -30.61 14.39
C MET A 74 -9.45 -30.49 13.57
N GLU A 75 -10.58 -30.93 14.14
CA GLU A 75 -11.91 -30.80 13.52
C GLU A 75 -12.34 -29.33 13.45
N SER A 76 -12.23 -28.58 14.54
CA SER A 76 -12.56 -27.15 14.54
C SER A 76 -11.69 -26.34 13.57
N LEU A 77 -10.41 -26.69 13.39
CA LEU A 77 -9.55 -26.07 12.39
C LEU A 77 -9.99 -26.39 10.97
N LYS A 78 -10.39 -27.64 10.69
CA LYS A 78 -10.92 -28.03 9.38
C LYS A 78 -12.21 -27.29 9.07
N ASP A 79 -13.13 -27.26 10.02
CA ASP A 79 -14.42 -26.56 9.89
C ASP A 79 -14.21 -25.07 9.62
N GLU A 80 -13.28 -24.42 10.32
CA GLU A 80 -12.98 -22.99 10.10
C GLU A 80 -12.35 -22.74 8.72
N VAL A 81 -11.42 -23.60 8.28
CA VAL A 81 -10.78 -23.53 6.96
C VAL A 81 -11.78 -23.75 5.82
N GLU A 82 -12.76 -24.62 6.03
CA GLU A 82 -13.85 -24.90 5.09
C GLU A 82 -14.91 -23.81 5.10
N ALA A 83 -15.25 -23.25 6.26
CA ALA A 83 -16.11 -22.09 6.40
C ALA A 83 -15.55 -20.89 5.63
N MET A 84 -14.25 -20.59 5.78
CA MET A 84 -13.52 -19.58 4.99
C MET A 84 -13.50 -19.87 3.47
N GLY A 85 -13.85 -21.09 3.03
CA GLY A 85 -13.84 -21.50 1.62
C GLY A 85 -15.15 -21.54 0.90
N SER A 86 -16.25 -21.61 1.65
CA SER A 86 -17.59 -21.80 1.11
C SER A 86 -18.08 -20.66 0.19
N GLU A 87 -17.42 -19.49 0.23
CA GLU A 87 -17.79 -18.34 -0.61
C GLU A 87 -17.08 -18.28 -1.99
N SER A 88 -16.03 -19.09 -2.22
CA SER A 88 -15.18 -19.01 -3.43
C SER A 88 -15.24 -20.23 -4.35
N ALA A 89 -16.07 -21.23 -4.05
CA ALA A 89 -16.14 -22.46 -4.84
C ALA A 89 -16.81 -22.21 -6.20
N SER A 90 -16.00 -21.98 -7.23
CA SER A 90 -16.39 -22.23 -8.62
C SER A 90 -15.92 -23.63 -9.00
N ASP A 91 -16.79 -24.43 -9.63
CA ASP A 91 -16.63 -25.88 -9.94
C ASP A 91 -15.49 -26.23 -10.93
N SER A 92 -14.39 -25.48 -10.98
CA SER A 92 -13.34 -25.64 -11.99
C SER A 92 -11.89 -25.55 -11.48
N GLU A 93 -11.66 -25.62 -10.17
CA GLU A 93 -10.30 -25.64 -9.61
C GLU A 93 -9.76 -27.07 -9.50
N SER A 94 -8.53 -27.26 -9.97
CA SER A 94 -7.84 -28.55 -9.85
C SER A 94 -7.62 -28.90 -8.37
N GLY A 95 -7.76 -30.17 -7.98
CA GLY A 95 -7.65 -30.59 -6.57
C GLY A 95 -6.37 -30.12 -5.87
N SER A 96 -5.26 -29.97 -6.61
CA SER A 96 -3.99 -29.49 -6.08
C SER A 96 -3.95 -28.00 -5.72
N GLU A 97 -4.79 -27.17 -6.35
CA GLU A 97 -4.88 -25.73 -6.10
C GLU A 97 -5.73 -25.46 -4.85
N PHE A 98 -6.81 -26.24 -4.71
CA PHE A 98 -7.68 -26.26 -3.53
C PHE A 98 -6.92 -26.69 -2.25
N GLU A 99 -6.03 -27.67 -2.35
CA GLU A 99 -5.16 -28.09 -1.23
C GLU A 99 -4.21 -26.98 -0.75
N ILE A 100 -3.61 -26.23 -1.68
CA ILE A 100 -2.72 -25.11 -1.34
C ILE A 100 -3.51 -23.99 -0.65
N GLU A 101 -4.70 -23.70 -1.15
CA GLU A 101 -5.57 -22.66 -0.58
C GLU A 101 -5.95 -22.97 0.87
N LYS A 102 -6.30 -24.24 1.18
CA LYS A 102 -6.51 -24.68 2.57
C LYS A 102 -5.28 -24.42 3.46
N LYS A 103 -4.08 -24.70 2.95
CA LYS A 103 -2.83 -24.42 3.68
C LYS A 103 -2.57 -22.92 3.85
N PHE A 104 -2.91 -22.07 2.88
CA PHE A 104 -2.78 -20.62 3.03
C PHE A 104 -3.69 -20.08 4.14
N ARG A 105 -4.93 -20.57 4.23
CA ARG A 105 -5.87 -20.17 5.29
C ARG A 105 -5.39 -20.59 6.68
N LEU A 106 -4.78 -21.76 6.81
CA LEU A 106 -4.15 -22.17 8.07
C LEU A 106 -3.01 -21.25 8.50
N LEU A 107 -2.19 -20.79 7.55
CA LEU A 107 -1.16 -19.79 7.85
C LEU A 107 -1.79 -18.48 8.34
N GLU A 108 -2.89 -18.05 7.74
CA GLU A 108 -3.62 -16.85 8.19
C GLU A 108 -4.17 -17.00 9.60
N LEU A 109 -4.77 -18.14 9.94
CA LEU A 109 -5.25 -18.44 11.29
C LEU A 109 -4.11 -18.41 12.32
N ALA A 110 -3.00 -19.09 12.01
CA ALA A 110 -1.84 -19.12 12.91
C ALA A 110 -1.25 -17.72 13.14
N ILE A 111 -1.18 -16.87 12.09
CA ILE A 111 -0.74 -15.47 12.22
C ILE A 111 -1.77 -14.64 13.00
N SER A 112 -3.05 -14.92 12.84
CA SER A 112 -4.12 -14.25 13.57
C SER A 112 -4.04 -14.53 15.08
N ASP A 113 -3.78 -15.78 15.47
CA ASP A 113 -3.61 -16.17 16.88
C ASP A 113 -2.35 -15.56 17.51
N ILE A 114 -1.26 -15.43 16.74
CA ILE A 114 -0.05 -14.71 17.18
C ILE A 114 -0.37 -13.24 17.46
N GLY A 115 -1.26 -12.63 16.67
CA GLY A 115 -1.66 -11.24 16.79
C GLY A 115 -0.56 -10.25 16.36
N VAL A 116 -0.81 -8.96 16.62
CA VAL A 116 0.14 -7.88 16.29
C VAL A 116 1.16 -7.74 17.42
N GLY A 117 2.44 -8.02 17.11
CA GLY A 117 3.56 -7.86 18.02
C GLY A 117 4.62 -6.89 17.53
N ARG A 118 5.82 -6.97 18.13
CA ARG A 118 6.95 -6.09 17.84
C ARG A 118 7.44 -6.22 16.39
N TYR A 119 7.40 -7.42 15.83
CA TYR A 119 7.84 -7.65 14.46
C TYR A 119 6.94 -6.92 13.46
N GLN A 120 5.62 -7.01 13.60
CA GLN A 120 4.68 -6.32 12.70
C GLN A 120 4.78 -4.80 12.83
N LEU A 121 5.00 -4.25 14.04
CA LEU A 121 5.22 -2.82 14.23
C LEU A 121 6.52 -2.33 13.56
N LEU A 122 7.61 -3.09 13.70
CA LEU A 122 8.86 -2.77 13.01
C LEU A 122 8.72 -2.89 11.48
N LEU A 123 8.01 -3.92 11.01
CA LEU A 123 7.73 -4.11 9.59
C LEU A 123 6.83 -2.98 9.06
N PHE A 124 5.85 -2.50 9.83
CA PHE A 124 5.03 -1.33 9.50
C PHE A 124 5.89 -0.09 9.27
N ILE A 125 6.87 0.17 10.15
CA ILE A 125 7.80 1.30 9.98
C ILE A 125 8.66 1.09 8.73
N LEU A 126 9.27 -0.09 8.56
CA LEU A 126 10.20 -0.35 7.45
C LEU A 126 9.49 -0.36 6.08
N CYS A 127 8.33 -0.99 5.96
CA CYS A 127 7.46 -0.90 4.78
C CYS A 127 7.01 0.54 4.55
N GLY A 128 6.60 1.23 5.61
CA GLY A 128 6.24 2.64 5.58
C GLY A 128 7.34 3.53 5.00
N THR A 129 8.60 3.30 5.36
CA THR A 129 9.71 4.09 4.79
C THR A 129 9.88 3.94 3.28
N GLY A 130 9.45 2.83 2.68
CA GLY A 130 9.45 2.63 1.23
C GLY A 130 8.25 3.27 0.53
N TRP A 131 7.08 3.25 1.17
CA TRP A 131 5.94 4.06 0.75
C TRP A 131 6.27 5.56 0.79
N ALA A 132 6.96 6.01 1.83
CA ALA A 132 7.47 7.37 1.92
C ALA A 132 8.50 7.66 0.82
N ALA A 133 9.33 6.68 0.43
CA ALA A 133 10.31 6.86 -0.64
C ALA A 133 9.65 7.08 -2.01
N ASP A 134 8.56 6.38 -2.33
CA ASP A 134 7.83 6.55 -3.59
C ASP A 134 7.36 8.01 -3.78
N ASN A 135 6.65 8.58 -2.79
CA ASN A 135 6.23 9.98 -2.89
C ASN A 135 7.42 10.95 -2.81
N LEU A 136 8.41 10.67 -1.95
CA LEU A 136 9.60 11.52 -1.80
C LEU A 136 10.33 11.72 -3.13
N TRP A 137 10.44 10.69 -3.97
CA TRP A 137 11.06 10.80 -5.29
C TRP A 137 10.14 11.42 -6.35
N LEU A 138 8.83 11.15 -6.29
CA LEU A 138 7.84 11.85 -7.13
C LEU A 138 7.87 13.37 -6.90
N GLN A 139 7.95 13.80 -5.64
CA GLN A 139 8.07 15.23 -5.31
C GLN A 139 9.48 15.76 -5.54
N GLY A 140 10.50 14.94 -5.26
CA GLY A 140 11.90 15.31 -5.45
C GLY A 140 12.19 15.74 -6.89
N VAL A 141 11.67 15.01 -7.90
CA VAL A 141 11.86 15.42 -9.31
C VAL A 141 11.12 16.72 -9.63
N ALA A 142 9.90 16.90 -9.13
CA ALA A 142 9.09 18.10 -9.36
C ALA A 142 9.76 19.36 -8.81
N LEU A 143 10.34 19.26 -7.61
CA LEU A 143 10.97 20.36 -6.89
C LEU A 143 12.28 20.84 -7.51
N ILE A 144 13.01 19.96 -8.23
CA ILE A 144 14.27 20.31 -8.90
C ILE A 144 14.09 20.77 -10.35
N LEU A 145 12.89 20.65 -10.95
CA LEU A 145 12.68 21.00 -12.37
C LEU A 145 13.17 22.42 -12.73
N PRO A 146 12.86 23.48 -11.97
CA PRO A 146 13.34 24.83 -12.29
C PRO A 146 14.88 24.91 -12.26
N SER A 147 15.50 24.29 -11.25
CA SER A 147 16.96 24.28 -11.10
C SER A 147 17.65 23.49 -12.21
N LEU A 148 17.05 22.38 -12.66
CA LEU A 148 17.54 21.58 -13.79
C LEU A 148 17.49 22.37 -15.11
N ALA A 149 16.42 23.14 -15.33
CA ALA A 149 16.27 23.96 -16.52
C ALA A 149 17.40 24.99 -16.63
N VAL A 150 17.65 25.72 -15.54
CA VAL A 150 18.72 26.73 -15.46
C VAL A 150 20.11 26.11 -15.56
N ASN A 151 20.39 25.03 -14.83
CA ASN A 151 21.73 24.42 -14.80
C ASN A 151 22.14 23.80 -16.14
N PHE A 152 21.21 23.18 -16.85
CA PHE A 152 21.50 22.51 -18.12
C PHE A 152 21.16 23.35 -19.35
N GLY A 153 20.65 24.58 -19.16
CA GLY A 153 20.27 25.48 -20.25
C GLY A 153 19.17 24.91 -21.14
N VAL A 154 18.24 24.14 -20.56
CA VAL A 154 17.13 23.51 -21.29
C VAL A 154 15.83 24.29 -21.07
N SER A 155 14.95 24.29 -22.07
CA SER A 155 13.67 24.99 -21.97
C SER A 155 12.77 24.41 -20.88
N GLU A 156 11.86 25.22 -20.34
CA GLU A 156 10.87 24.78 -19.34
C GLU A 156 9.93 23.69 -19.87
N GLN A 157 9.72 23.60 -21.18
CA GLN A 157 8.99 22.50 -21.80
C GLN A 157 9.82 21.22 -21.80
N PHE A 158 11.09 21.32 -22.20
CA PHE A 158 11.96 20.16 -22.35
C PHE A 158 12.36 19.56 -21.00
N VAL A 159 12.53 20.38 -19.96
CA VAL A 159 12.88 19.88 -18.62
C VAL A 159 11.81 18.94 -18.04
N ARG A 160 10.54 19.08 -18.44
CA ARG A 160 9.41 18.25 -17.99
C ARG A 160 9.54 16.78 -18.41
N TYR A 161 10.35 16.49 -19.42
CA TYR A 161 10.69 15.10 -19.79
C TYR A 161 11.47 14.37 -18.68
N ALA A 162 12.08 15.07 -17.72
CA ALA A 162 12.65 14.46 -16.52
C ALA A 162 11.58 13.72 -15.68
N THR A 163 10.43 14.36 -15.48
CA THR A 163 9.28 13.74 -14.79
C THR A 163 8.72 12.57 -15.59
N LEU A 164 8.68 12.66 -16.91
CA LEU A 164 8.31 11.54 -17.78
C LEU A 164 9.25 10.35 -17.55
N SER A 165 10.56 10.59 -17.57
CA SER A 165 11.56 9.54 -17.39
C SER A 165 11.40 8.81 -16.05
N LEU A 166 11.19 9.55 -14.96
CA LEU A 166 10.88 8.97 -13.66
C LEU A 166 9.60 8.12 -13.69
N ASN A 167 8.51 8.62 -14.28
CA ASN A 167 7.23 7.90 -14.35
C ASN A 167 7.31 6.63 -15.20
N VAL A 168 8.07 6.64 -16.29
CA VAL A 168 8.36 5.43 -17.09
C VAL A 168 9.12 4.42 -16.23
N GLY A 169 10.16 4.87 -15.51
CA GLY A 169 10.90 4.04 -14.56
C GLY A 169 10.00 3.43 -13.50
N LEU A 170 9.17 4.24 -12.84
CA LEU A 170 8.19 3.81 -11.83
C LEU A 170 7.24 2.74 -12.36
N SER A 171 6.79 2.90 -13.60
CA SER A 171 5.87 1.94 -14.25
C SER A 171 6.54 0.60 -14.50
N ILE A 172 7.76 0.60 -15.04
CA ILE A 172 8.57 -0.60 -15.28
C ILE A 172 8.92 -1.27 -13.94
N GLY A 173 9.29 -0.48 -12.94
CA GLY A 173 9.60 -0.95 -11.59
C GLY A 173 8.42 -1.62 -10.91
N ALA A 174 7.25 -1.00 -10.92
CA ALA A 174 6.04 -1.55 -10.30
C ALA A 174 5.65 -2.90 -10.91
N ALA A 175 5.70 -3.03 -12.24
CA ALA A 175 5.41 -4.28 -12.93
C ALA A 175 6.51 -5.34 -12.69
N GLY A 176 7.78 -4.93 -12.82
CA GLY A 176 8.93 -5.84 -12.74
C GLY A 176 9.17 -6.38 -11.33
N TRP A 177 9.09 -5.54 -10.29
CA TRP A 177 9.31 -5.97 -8.91
C TRP A 177 8.15 -6.76 -8.33
N GLY A 178 6.91 -6.51 -8.76
CA GLY A 178 5.77 -7.35 -8.41
C GLY A 178 6.05 -8.81 -8.79
N VAL A 179 6.25 -9.05 -10.09
CA VAL A 179 6.57 -10.38 -10.63
C VAL A 179 7.89 -10.92 -10.09
N GLY A 180 8.92 -10.07 -9.99
CA GLY A 180 10.24 -10.48 -9.49
C GLY A 180 10.20 -10.99 -8.05
N SER A 181 9.39 -10.34 -7.19
CA SER A 181 9.21 -10.75 -5.80
C SER A 181 8.37 -12.02 -5.66
N ASP A 182 7.45 -12.29 -6.59
CA ASP A 182 6.71 -13.57 -6.64
C ASP A 182 7.62 -14.75 -7.01
N ILE A 183 8.67 -14.52 -7.81
CA ILE A 183 9.57 -15.58 -8.30
C ILE A 183 10.75 -15.84 -7.36
N LYS A 184 11.36 -14.77 -6.84
CA LYS A 184 12.62 -14.84 -6.06
C LYS A 184 12.44 -14.62 -4.56
N GLY A 185 11.22 -14.30 -4.11
CA GLY A 185 10.91 -14.02 -2.72
C GLY A 185 10.77 -12.52 -2.44
N ARG A 186 10.00 -12.21 -1.39
CA ARG A 186 9.66 -10.84 -1.01
C ARG A 186 10.86 -10.11 -0.45
N ARG A 187 11.71 -10.80 0.32
CA ARG A 187 12.86 -10.20 1.00
C ARG A 187 13.89 -9.57 0.06
N LEU A 188 14.13 -10.20 -1.09
CA LEU A 188 15.08 -9.66 -2.08
C LEU A 188 14.53 -8.37 -2.70
N GLY A 189 13.28 -8.39 -3.17
CA GLY A 189 12.64 -7.18 -3.70
C GLY A 189 12.57 -6.05 -2.67
N PHE A 190 12.27 -6.39 -1.41
CA PHE A 190 12.17 -5.45 -0.31
C PHE A 190 13.46 -4.66 -0.07
N ASN A 191 14.63 -5.29 -0.23
CA ASN A 191 15.92 -4.62 -0.06
C ASN A 191 16.41 -3.98 -1.37
N CYS A 192 16.32 -4.67 -2.50
CA CYS A 192 16.89 -4.20 -3.76
C CYS A 192 16.25 -2.91 -4.27
N THR A 193 14.94 -2.71 -4.07
CA THR A 193 14.21 -1.52 -4.52
C THR A 193 14.84 -0.23 -4.00
N LEU A 194 15.06 -0.12 -2.68
CA LEU A 194 15.67 1.07 -2.07
C LEU A 194 17.17 1.20 -2.34
N ILE A 195 17.91 0.08 -2.44
CA ILE A 195 19.35 0.11 -2.77
C ILE A 195 19.55 0.71 -4.17
N ILE A 196 18.81 0.20 -5.16
CA ILE A 196 18.86 0.66 -6.55
C ILE A 196 18.48 2.14 -6.62
N THR A 197 17.40 2.52 -5.94
CA THR A 197 16.95 3.91 -5.87
C THR A 197 18.05 4.83 -5.32
N GLY A 198 18.65 4.46 -4.18
CA GLY A 198 19.67 5.25 -3.52
C GLY A 198 20.96 5.40 -4.35
N ILE A 199 21.42 4.32 -5.00
CA ILE A 199 22.63 4.38 -5.85
C ILE A 199 22.41 5.29 -7.06
N PHE A 200 21.32 5.11 -7.79
CA PHE A 200 21.04 5.94 -8.97
C PHE A 200 20.68 7.38 -8.60
N ALA A 201 20.14 7.63 -7.40
CA ALA A 201 19.98 8.97 -6.85
C ALA A 201 21.32 9.69 -6.65
N LEU A 202 22.33 9.03 -6.10
CA LEU A 202 23.68 9.62 -5.99
C LEU A 202 24.30 9.87 -7.38
N GLY A 203 23.99 9.01 -8.35
CA GLY A 203 24.31 9.21 -9.77
C GLY A 203 23.64 10.46 -10.35
N LEU A 204 22.35 10.66 -10.08
CA LEU A 204 21.58 11.83 -10.53
C LEU A 204 22.17 13.14 -10.01
N ALA A 205 22.59 13.19 -8.75
CA ALA A 205 23.23 14.37 -8.18
C ALA A 205 24.55 14.73 -8.91
N SER A 206 25.23 13.71 -9.46
CA SER A 206 26.47 13.83 -10.21
C SER A 206 26.27 13.97 -11.73
N ALA A 207 25.03 14.14 -12.20
CA ALA A 207 24.72 14.11 -13.63
C ALA A 207 25.42 15.26 -14.40
N PRO A 208 26.17 14.95 -15.47
CA PRO A 208 26.92 15.95 -16.25
C PRO A 208 26.05 16.70 -17.26
N ASN A 209 24.93 16.12 -17.69
CA ASN A 209 24.00 16.70 -18.67
C ASN A 209 22.57 16.23 -18.40
N PHE A 210 21.61 16.87 -19.05
CA PHE A 210 20.18 16.60 -18.87
C PHE A 210 19.77 15.16 -19.28
N ALA A 211 20.38 14.61 -20.33
CA ALA A 211 20.11 13.25 -20.78
C ALA A 211 20.54 12.21 -19.73
N ALA A 212 21.72 12.40 -19.13
CA ALA A 212 22.20 11.58 -18.02
C ALA A 212 21.30 11.72 -16.79
N ALA A 213 20.83 12.94 -16.47
CA ALA A 213 19.89 13.17 -15.39
C ALA A 213 18.57 12.40 -15.62
N CYS A 214 18.03 12.42 -16.84
CA CYS A 214 16.87 11.62 -17.21
C CYS A 214 17.15 10.11 -17.07
N ALA A 215 18.27 9.61 -17.59
CA ALA A 215 18.62 8.20 -17.47
C ALA A 215 18.70 7.73 -16.00
N PHE A 216 19.31 8.53 -15.12
CA PHE A 216 19.36 8.25 -13.69
C PHE A 216 17.97 8.32 -13.02
N LEU A 217 17.13 9.30 -13.41
CA LEU A 217 15.74 9.39 -12.95
C LEU A 217 14.90 8.18 -13.37
N GLY A 218 15.05 7.70 -14.60
CA GLY A 218 14.41 6.47 -15.05
C GLY A 218 14.89 5.26 -14.25
N ALA A 219 16.21 5.12 -14.07
CA ALA A 219 16.81 4.00 -13.34
C ALA A 219 16.43 3.97 -11.85
N LEU A 220 16.42 5.12 -11.17
CA LEU A 220 15.95 5.21 -9.78
C LEU A 220 14.43 4.99 -9.69
N GLY A 221 13.67 5.43 -10.71
CA GLY A 221 12.25 5.16 -10.84
C GLY A 221 11.95 3.65 -10.89
N VAL A 222 12.76 2.87 -11.61
CA VAL A 222 12.66 1.40 -11.63
C VAL A 222 12.86 0.82 -10.23
N GLY A 223 13.80 1.37 -9.44
CA GLY A 223 14.00 0.96 -8.05
C GLY A 223 12.78 1.24 -7.17
N VAL A 224 12.37 2.51 -7.09
CA VAL A 224 11.36 2.96 -6.11
C VAL A 224 9.95 2.51 -6.48
N GLY A 225 9.66 2.33 -7.78
CA GLY A 225 8.34 1.88 -8.25
C GLY A 225 7.95 0.50 -7.73
N GLY A 226 8.94 -0.33 -7.35
CA GLY A 226 8.71 -1.64 -6.74
C GLY A 226 8.41 -1.60 -5.24
N SER A 227 8.66 -0.49 -4.55
CA SER A 227 8.50 -0.43 -3.09
C SER A 227 7.03 -0.57 -2.68
N LEU A 228 6.10 0.13 -3.34
CA LEU A 228 4.66 -0.01 -3.04
C LEU A 228 4.14 -1.45 -3.13
N PRO A 229 4.27 -2.17 -4.27
CA PRO A 229 3.73 -3.53 -4.39
C PRO A 229 4.45 -4.53 -3.49
N VAL A 230 5.78 -4.45 -3.36
CA VAL A 230 6.54 -5.41 -2.55
C VAL A 230 6.30 -5.17 -1.05
N ASP A 231 6.36 -3.93 -0.59
CA ASP A 231 6.18 -3.58 0.82
C ASP A 231 4.74 -3.85 1.28
N GLY A 232 3.75 -3.51 0.45
CA GLY A 232 2.34 -3.76 0.75
C GLY A 232 2.03 -5.26 0.85
N THR A 233 2.54 -6.06 -0.09
CA THR A 233 2.34 -7.52 -0.09
C THR A 233 3.04 -8.17 1.09
N LEU A 234 4.31 -7.82 1.34
CA LEU A 234 5.07 -8.34 2.47
C LEU A 234 4.39 -8.00 3.80
N PHE A 235 3.94 -6.76 3.99
CA PHE A 235 3.26 -6.37 5.22
C PHE A 235 1.94 -7.13 5.42
N LEU A 236 1.13 -7.27 4.36
CA LEU A 236 -0.13 -8.01 4.40
C LEU A 236 0.03 -9.49 4.74
N GLU A 237 1.09 -10.13 4.26
CA GLU A 237 1.36 -11.55 4.50
C GLU A 237 1.75 -11.84 5.97
N PHE A 238 2.08 -10.81 6.76
CA PHE A 238 2.39 -10.92 8.20
C PHE A 238 1.34 -10.27 9.11
N LEU A 239 0.27 -9.69 8.55
CA LEU A 239 -0.74 -8.94 9.30
C LEU A 239 -1.94 -9.84 9.66
N PRO A 240 -2.36 -9.90 10.94
CA PRO A 240 -3.58 -10.58 11.36
C PRO A 240 -4.83 -10.07 10.63
N HIS A 241 -5.80 -10.96 10.42
CA HIS A 241 -7.05 -10.63 9.71
C HIS A 241 -7.82 -9.47 10.35
N ASN A 242 -7.95 -9.46 11.68
CA ASN A 242 -8.72 -8.46 12.43
C ASN A 242 -8.06 -7.07 12.47
N ASN A 243 -6.81 -6.95 12.01
CA ASN A 243 -6.00 -5.74 12.14
C ASN A 243 -5.64 -5.11 10.79
N ARG A 244 -6.42 -5.40 9.74
CA ARG A 244 -6.22 -4.83 8.39
C ARG A 244 -6.29 -3.29 8.35
N SER A 245 -6.82 -2.62 9.37
CA SER A 245 -6.76 -1.15 9.51
C SER A 245 -5.33 -0.60 9.52
N TYR A 246 -4.32 -1.38 9.92
CA TYR A 246 -2.91 -0.99 9.80
C TYR A 246 -2.47 -0.83 8.34
N LEU A 247 -3.11 -1.52 7.39
CA LEU A 247 -2.85 -1.29 5.96
C LEU A 247 -3.32 0.10 5.53
N THR A 248 -4.49 0.54 5.98
CA THR A 248 -4.97 1.91 5.76
C THR A 248 -4.03 2.91 6.44
N LEU A 249 -3.58 2.62 7.65
CA LEU A 249 -2.61 3.46 8.38
C LEU A 249 -1.25 3.54 7.68
N LEU A 250 -0.87 2.53 6.90
CA LEU A 250 0.38 2.53 6.12
C LEU A 250 0.42 3.68 5.09
N SER A 251 -0.76 4.13 4.63
CA SER A 251 -0.87 5.28 3.71
C SER A 251 -0.32 6.59 4.30
N VAL A 252 -0.27 6.75 5.63
CA VAL A 252 0.27 7.94 6.32
C VAL A 252 1.72 8.21 5.94
N TRP A 253 2.49 7.15 5.64
CA TRP A 253 3.89 7.30 5.27
C TRP A 253 4.09 8.02 3.94
N TRP A 254 3.10 8.00 3.05
CA TRP A 254 3.18 8.62 1.75
C TRP A 254 3.26 10.17 1.82
N PRO A 255 2.36 10.90 2.52
CA PRO A 255 2.53 12.34 2.73
C PRO A 255 3.74 12.68 3.62
N ILE A 256 4.16 11.80 4.54
CA ILE A 256 5.42 12.00 5.29
C ILE A 256 6.61 12.09 4.33
N GLY A 257 6.65 11.26 3.28
CA GLY A 257 7.66 11.34 2.24
C GLY A 257 7.71 12.70 1.54
N GLN A 258 6.55 13.25 1.21
CA GLN A 258 6.41 14.57 0.60
C GLN A 258 6.80 15.70 1.54
N VAL A 259 6.46 15.63 2.83
CA VAL A 259 6.92 16.59 3.84
C VAL A 259 8.44 16.61 3.91
N VAL A 260 9.08 15.44 4.02
CA VAL A 260 10.54 15.35 4.06
C VAL A 260 11.17 15.92 2.78
N ALA A 261 10.63 15.60 1.60
CA ALA A 261 11.12 16.14 0.34
C ALA A 261 10.97 17.67 0.27
N SER A 262 9.80 18.21 0.65
CA SER A 262 9.52 19.64 0.62
C SER A 262 10.42 20.43 1.59
N LEU A 263 10.60 19.96 2.83
CA LEU A 263 11.43 20.63 3.83
C LEU A 263 12.90 20.65 3.42
N LEU A 264 13.40 19.55 2.86
CA LEU A 264 14.77 19.51 2.34
C LEU A 264 14.93 20.40 1.10
N ALA A 265 13.92 20.48 0.22
CA ALA A 265 13.96 21.39 -0.91
C ALA A 265 13.95 22.86 -0.44
N TRP A 266 13.16 23.20 0.57
CA TRP A 266 13.16 24.52 1.18
C TRP A 266 14.53 24.87 1.77
N LEU A 267 15.13 23.95 2.53
CA LEU A 267 16.45 24.13 3.16
C LEU A 267 17.58 24.30 2.14
N PHE A 268 17.62 23.47 1.10
CA PHE A 268 18.74 23.44 0.14
C PHE A 268 18.55 24.40 -1.03
N ILE A 269 17.36 24.45 -1.62
CA ILE A 269 17.06 25.23 -2.83
C ILE A 269 16.49 26.61 -2.45
N GLY A 270 15.61 26.66 -1.46
CA GLY A 270 14.91 27.88 -1.04
C GLY A 270 15.78 28.86 -0.24
N THR A 271 16.63 28.38 0.68
CA THR A 271 17.40 29.27 1.58
C THR A 271 18.91 29.27 1.31
N ASN A 272 19.60 28.12 1.45
CA ASN A 272 21.02 28.13 1.80
C ASN A 272 22.01 28.12 0.63
N LEU A 273 21.67 27.51 -0.51
CA LEU A 273 22.64 27.24 -1.60
C LEU A 273 22.23 27.78 -2.98
N GLY A 274 21.05 28.41 -3.06
CA GLY A 274 20.51 28.99 -4.29
C GLY A 274 20.25 27.96 -5.41
N THR A 275 19.72 28.46 -6.52
CA THR A 275 19.28 27.67 -7.69
C THR A 275 20.41 26.97 -8.43
N HIS A 276 21.65 27.49 -8.37
CA HIS A 276 22.77 26.94 -9.14
C HIS A 276 23.39 25.67 -8.50
N GLY A 277 23.47 25.58 -7.17
CA GLY A 277 24.11 24.46 -6.45
C GLY A 277 23.19 23.64 -5.55
N GLY A 278 22.09 24.23 -5.06
CA GLY A 278 21.25 23.62 -4.02
C GLY A 278 20.59 22.30 -4.44
N TRP A 279 20.21 22.16 -5.70
CA TRP A 279 19.53 20.94 -6.19
C TRP A 279 20.43 19.70 -6.13
N ARG A 280 21.76 19.83 -6.32
CA ARG A 280 22.68 18.70 -6.22
C ARG A 280 22.79 18.22 -4.77
N SER A 281 22.99 19.14 -3.83
CA SER A 281 23.03 18.84 -2.39
C SER A 281 21.71 18.25 -1.88
N PHE A 282 20.58 18.76 -2.39
CA PHE A 282 19.26 18.19 -2.14
C PHE A 282 19.18 16.72 -2.60
N ILE A 283 19.55 16.42 -3.85
CA ILE A 283 19.49 15.05 -4.37
C ILE A 283 20.52 14.12 -3.70
N TYR A 284 21.73 14.60 -3.38
CA TYR A 284 22.67 13.83 -2.57
C TYR A 284 22.06 13.45 -1.22
N THR A 285 21.42 14.41 -0.55
CA THR A 285 20.78 14.17 0.76
C THR A 285 19.61 13.18 0.63
N LEU A 286 18.75 13.31 -0.37
CA LEU A 286 17.66 12.35 -0.63
C LEU A 286 18.19 10.94 -0.96
N GLY A 287 19.25 10.86 -1.77
CA GLY A 287 19.91 9.60 -2.12
C GLY A 287 20.50 8.92 -0.89
N SER A 288 21.26 9.65 -0.08
CA SER A 288 21.84 9.17 1.18
C SER A 288 20.77 8.75 2.18
N LEU A 289 19.67 9.51 2.31
CA LEU A 289 18.54 9.14 3.16
C LEU A 289 17.88 7.84 2.68
N THR A 290 17.75 7.65 1.37
CA THR A 290 17.20 6.42 0.78
C THR A 290 18.13 5.23 1.04
N LEU A 291 19.45 5.41 0.93
CA LEU A 291 20.43 4.37 1.27
C LEU A 291 20.44 4.04 2.77
N ALA A 292 20.28 5.04 3.64
CA ALA A 292 20.16 4.81 5.08
C ALA A 292 18.92 3.97 5.41
N LYS A 293 17.78 4.23 4.74
CA LYS A 293 16.58 3.38 4.84
C LYS A 293 16.84 1.97 4.31
N ALA A 294 17.55 1.83 3.19
CA ALA A 294 17.94 0.53 2.65
C ALA A 294 18.84 -0.25 3.62
N LEU A 295 19.79 0.43 4.26
CA LEU A 295 20.66 -0.15 5.28
C LEU A 295 19.84 -0.59 6.50
N ALA A 296 18.87 0.20 6.95
CA ALA A 296 17.96 -0.21 8.02
C ALA A 296 17.18 -1.49 7.67
N ARG A 297 16.74 -1.65 6.42
CA ARG A 297 16.10 -2.90 5.93
C ARG A 297 17.06 -4.09 5.91
N LEU A 298 18.34 -3.88 5.60
CA LEU A 298 19.36 -4.92 5.60
C LEU A 298 19.76 -5.37 7.02
N LEU A 299 19.89 -4.41 7.94
CA LEU A 299 20.20 -4.68 9.35
C LEU A 299 19.02 -5.35 10.06
N PHE A 300 17.80 -5.09 9.61
CA PHE A 300 16.64 -5.84 10.04
C PHE A 300 16.65 -7.23 9.40
N HIS A 301 16.87 -8.26 10.22
CA HIS A 301 16.75 -9.65 9.80
C HIS A 301 15.30 -9.97 9.38
N SER A 302 14.92 -9.67 8.15
CA SER A 302 13.57 -9.91 7.64
C SER A 302 13.29 -11.40 7.50
N ILE A 303 12.13 -11.81 8.01
CA ILE A 303 11.58 -13.16 7.83
C ILE A 303 10.99 -13.21 6.42
N GLU A 304 11.26 -14.27 5.68
CA GLU A 304 10.67 -14.47 4.36
C GLU A 304 9.18 -14.81 4.50
N SER A 305 8.37 -14.43 3.52
CA SER A 305 6.93 -14.64 3.58
C SER A 305 6.53 -16.13 3.70
N PRO A 306 5.73 -16.52 4.71
CA PRO A 306 5.24 -17.89 4.85
C PRO A 306 4.43 -18.35 3.63
N LYS A 307 3.62 -17.46 3.03
CA LYS A 307 2.82 -17.77 1.84
C LYS A 307 3.70 -17.98 0.61
N TYR A 308 4.72 -17.14 0.41
CA TYR A 308 5.67 -17.35 -0.68
C TYR A 308 6.38 -18.71 -0.57
N LEU A 309 6.86 -19.06 0.63
CA LEU A 309 7.57 -20.32 0.90
C LEU A 309 6.68 -21.54 0.64
N LEU A 310 5.43 -21.47 1.08
CA LEU A 310 4.45 -22.53 0.81
C LEU A 310 4.12 -22.62 -0.69
N GLY A 311 4.05 -21.48 -1.40
CA GLY A 311 3.84 -21.43 -2.85
C GLY A 311 4.99 -22.04 -3.68
N ILE A 312 6.22 -22.00 -3.17
CA ILE A 312 7.37 -22.72 -3.77
C ILE A 312 7.56 -24.15 -3.23
N ASN A 313 6.58 -24.67 -2.49
CA ASN A 313 6.57 -26.01 -1.89
C ASN A 313 7.65 -26.25 -0.81
N GLU A 314 8.16 -25.19 -0.17
CA GLU A 314 9.10 -25.27 0.97
C GLU A 314 8.30 -25.15 2.29
N GLN A 315 7.42 -26.13 2.55
CA GLN A 315 6.47 -26.13 3.68
C GLN A 315 7.17 -26.02 5.04
N ALA A 316 8.29 -26.73 5.24
CA ALA A 316 9.11 -26.66 6.45
C ALA A 316 9.65 -25.24 6.72
N GLU A 317 10.00 -24.50 5.66
CA GLU A 317 10.45 -23.12 5.80
C GLU A 317 9.29 -22.17 6.10
N ALA A 318 8.11 -22.43 5.54
CA ALA A 318 6.89 -21.66 5.82
C ALA A 318 6.50 -21.77 7.31
N VAL A 319 6.47 -22.99 7.87
CA VAL A 319 6.20 -23.23 9.29
C VAL A 319 7.25 -22.54 10.17
N ARG A 320 8.55 -22.70 9.83
CA ARG A 320 9.63 -22.01 10.55
C ARG A 320 9.50 -20.48 10.52
N SER A 321 9.00 -19.91 9.42
CA SER A 321 8.79 -18.46 9.32
C SER A 321 7.69 -17.98 10.28
N VAL A 322 6.63 -18.76 10.46
CA VAL A 322 5.59 -18.49 11.46
C VAL A 322 6.12 -18.68 12.89
N ARG A 323 6.93 -19.70 13.16
CA ARG A 323 7.58 -19.87 14.47
C ARG A 323 8.56 -18.75 14.79
N ALA A 324 9.37 -18.31 13.81
CA ALA A 324 10.25 -17.17 13.95
C ALA A 324 9.48 -15.87 14.26
N LEU A 325 8.30 -15.70 13.65
CA LEU A 325 7.39 -14.60 13.96
C LEU A 325 6.91 -14.65 15.42
N ALA A 326 6.44 -15.82 15.86
CA ALA A 326 5.99 -16.03 17.24
C ALA A 326 7.12 -15.75 18.25
N HIS A 327 8.32 -16.28 18.01
CA HIS A 327 9.50 -16.06 18.85
C HIS A 327 9.86 -14.58 18.98
N ARG A 328 9.88 -13.83 17.87
CA ARG A 328 10.15 -12.38 17.90
C ARG A 328 9.08 -11.57 18.60
N ASN A 329 7.84 -12.01 18.52
CA ASN A 329 6.72 -11.40 19.21
C ASN A 329 6.62 -11.83 20.67
N ARG A 330 7.45 -12.80 21.11
CA ARG A 330 7.37 -13.44 22.43
C ARG A 330 5.98 -14.06 22.68
N THR A 331 5.43 -14.65 21.64
CA THR A 331 4.17 -15.39 21.64
C THR A 331 4.43 -16.84 21.26
N GLN A 332 3.38 -17.65 21.32
CA GLN A 332 3.42 -19.07 21.00
C GLN A 332 2.63 -19.34 19.71
N THR A 333 2.92 -20.47 19.06
CA THR A 333 2.16 -20.94 17.89
C THR A 333 1.97 -22.44 17.95
N TRP A 334 0.83 -22.90 17.44
CA TRP A 334 0.50 -24.32 17.32
C TRP A 334 0.89 -24.91 15.96
N LEU A 335 1.32 -24.08 15.01
CA LEU A 335 1.53 -24.51 13.63
C LEU A 335 2.72 -25.48 13.50
N THR A 336 2.43 -26.66 12.95
CA THR A 336 3.42 -27.69 12.58
C THR A 336 3.21 -28.13 11.14
N GLU A 337 4.23 -28.78 10.57
CA GLU A 337 4.12 -29.39 9.23
C GLU A 337 3.05 -30.50 9.20
N GLU A 338 2.92 -31.23 10.30
CA GLU A 338 1.92 -32.29 10.44
C GLU A 338 0.49 -31.74 10.35
N ILE A 339 0.21 -30.61 11.02
CA ILE A 339 -1.12 -29.98 10.95
C ILE A 339 -1.43 -29.48 9.53
N LEU A 340 -0.44 -28.90 8.84
CA LEU A 340 -0.59 -28.51 7.43
C LEU A 340 -0.88 -29.71 6.53
N ASN A 341 -0.21 -30.84 6.74
CA ASN A 341 -0.41 -32.06 5.98
C ASN A 341 -1.77 -32.71 6.25
N ASN A 342 -2.25 -32.67 7.50
CA ASN A 342 -3.52 -33.27 7.89
C ASN A 342 -4.75 -32.56 7.32
N ILE A 343 -4.62 -31.29 6.90
CA ILE A 343 -5.73 -30.49 6.38
C ILE A 343 -5.59 -30.25 4.87
N GLY A 344 -4.39 -29.96 4.39
CA GLY A 344 -4.12 -29.68 2.97
C GLY A 344 -3.43 -30.81 2.22
N GLY A 345 -3.36 -32.01 2.79
CA GLY A 345 -2.71 -33.18 2.19
C GLY A 345 -1.18 -33.17 2.28
N THR A 346 -0.59 -34.37 2.29
CA THR A 346 0.86 -34.57 2.09
C THR A 346 1.17 -34.40 0.62
N ARG A 347 1.79 -33.28 0.24
CA ARG A 347 2.50 -33.25 -1.04
C ARG A 347 3.73 -34.12 -0.88
N GLU A 348 3.89 -35.12 -1.73
CA GLU A 348 5.24 -35.62 -2.00
C GLU A 348 6.10 -34.40 -2.28
N ARG A 349 7.29 -34.35 -1.66
CA ARG A 349 8.30 -33.34 -1.95
C ARG A 349 8.60 -33.48 -3.44
N ALA A 350 7.81 -32.81 -4.29
CA ALA A 350 8.05 -32.74 -5.71
C ALA A 350 9.52 -32.40 -5.80
N GLU A 351 10.30 -33.28 -6.43
CA GLU A 351 11.74 -33.09 -6.62
C GLU A 351 11.94 -31.61 -6.91
N ARG A 352 12.93 -30.96 -6.29
CA ARG A 352 13.25 -29.57 -6.60
C ARG A 352 13.44 -29.48 -8.11
N VAL A 353 12.35 -29.23 -8.84
CA VAL A 353 12.40 -29.01 -10.26
C VAL A 353 13.09 -27.68 -10.28
N THR A 354 14.37 -27.75 -10.63
CA THR A 354 15.23 -26.58 -10.74
C THR A 354 14.75 -25.89 -12.00
N TYR A 355 13.55 -25.31 -11.94
CA TYR A 355 12.97 -24.57 -13.02
C TYR A 355 13.94 -23.43 -13.27
N ASN A 356 14.53 -23.45 -14.45
CA ASN A 356 15.42 -22.39 -14.88
C ASN A 356 14.72 -21.05 -14.62
N THR A 357 15.37 -20.09 -13.97
CA THR A 357 14.73 -18.80 -13.63
C THR A 357 14.09 -18.18 -14.87
N THR A 358 14.72 -18.39 -16.03
CA THR A 358 14.23 -18.02 -17.36
C THR A 358 12.89 -18.68 -17.74
N ALA A 359 12.66 -19.94 -17.37
CA ALA A 359 11.40 -20.64 -17.59
C ALA A 359 10.28 -20.09 -16.69
N ARG A 360 10.56 -19.79 -15.40
CA ARG A 360 9.57 -19.15 -14.51
C ARG A 360 9.26 -17.72 -14.93
N VAL A 361 10.27 -16.97 -15.38
CA VAL A 361 10.07 -15.63 -15.95
C VAL A 361 9.26 -15.74 -17.23
N ARG A 362 9.56 -16.69 -18.13
CA ARG A 362 8.78 -16.90 -19.36
C ARG A 362 7.35 -17.32 -19.06
N GLN A 363 7.12 -18.16 -18.05
CA GLN A 363 5.79 -18.56 -17.61
C GLN A 363 5.04 -17.41 -16.93
N ALA A 364 5.71 -16.59 -16.11
CA ALA A 364 5.12 -15.40 -15.50
C ALA A 364 4.85 -14.28 -16.51
N ILE A 365 5.64 -14.19 -17.59
CA ILE A 365 5.36 -13.29 -18.71
C ILE A 365 4.26 -13.87 -19.60
N ALA A 366 4.25 -15.18 -19.83
CA ALA A 366 3.20 -15.86 -20.60
C ALA A 366 1.85 -15.82 -19.87
N SER A 367 1.85 -15.81 -18.54
CA SER A 367 0.64 -15.65 -17.72
C SER A 367 0.02 -14.24 -17.83
N LEU A 368 0.77 -13.25 -18.36
CA LEU A 368 0.23 -11.95 -18.76
C LEU A 368 -0.57 -12.01 -20.09
N GLY A 369 -0.55 -13.14 -20.81
CA GLY A 369 -1.24 -13.34 -22.09
C GLY A 369 -2.53 -14.17 -21.95
N PRO A 370 -2.57 -15.45 -22.40
CA PRO A 370 -3.80 -16.26 -22.38
C PRO A 370 -4.37 -16.53 -20.97
N GLU A 371 -3.51 -16.69 -19.95
CA GLU A 371 -3.95 -16.89 -18.57
C GLU A 371 -4.45 -15.59 -17.91
N ALA A 372 -4.00 -14.42 -18.37
CA ALA A 372 -4.55 -13.14 -17.93
C ALA A 372 -6.04 -13.05 -18.29
N LYS A 373 -6.45 -13.58 -19.46
CA LYS A 373 -7.88 -13.70 -19.77
C LYS A 373 -8.60 -14.57 -18.73
N ARG A 374 -8.02 -15.71 -18.32
CA ARG A 374 -8.62 -16.59 -17.30
C ARG A 374 -8.71 -15.95 -15.91
N LYS A 375 -7.78 -15.06 -15.54
CA LYS A 375 -7.79 -14.32 -14.26
C LYS A 375 -8.59 -13.01 -14.29
N VAL A 376 -8.77 -12.40 -15.46
CA VAL A 376 -9.52 -11.15 -15.65
C VAL A 376 -10.99 -11.41 -15.93
N LEU A 377 -11.36 -12.48 -16.65
CA LEU A 377 -12.77 -12.81 -16.94
C LEU A 377 -13.63 -12.92 -15.67
N PRO A 378 -13.16 -13.54 -14.57
CA PRO A 378 -13.90 -13.59 -13.30
C PRO A 378 -14.24 -12.21 -12.73
N LEU A 379 -13.41 -11.19 -12.96
CA LEU A 379 -13.67 -9.81 -12.53
C LEU A 379 -14.90 -9.19 -13.21
N PHE A 380 -15.34 -9.76 -14.33
CA PHE A 380 -16.55 -9.37 -15.07
C PHE A 380 -17.64 -10.45 -15.01
N GLY A 381 -17.48 -11.49 -14.17
CA GLY A 381 -18.43 -12.60 -14.09
C GLY A 381 -19.81 -12.19 -13.58
N ASN A 382 -19.87 -11.23 -12.64
CA ASN A 382 -21.13 -10.64 -12.18
C ASN A 382 -21.24 -9.19 -12.69
N ARG A 383 -22.42 -8.79 -13.16
CA ARG A 383 -22.71 -7.40 -13.58
C ARG A 383 -22.38 -6.36 -12.50
N GLN A 384 -22.58 -6.68 -11.22
CA GLN A 384 -22.20 -5.77 -10.13
C GLN A 384 -20.68 -5.63 -10.00
N LEU A 385 -19.95 -6.75 -10.01
CA LEU A 385 -18.49 -6.77 -9.91
C LEU A 385 -17.83 -6.15 -11.14
N GLY A 386 -18.28 -6.47 -12.34
CA GLY A 386 -17.74 -5.93 -13.59
C GLY A 386 -17.90 -4.41 -13.70
N ILE A 387 -19.05 -3.86 -13.29
CA ILE A 387 -19.24 -2.41 -13.22
C ILE A 387 -18.30 -1.79 -12.18
N ASN A 388 -18.16 -2.41 -11.01
CA ASN A 388 -17.29 -1.91 -9.96
C ASN A 388 -15.81 -1.94 -10.38
N THR A 389 -15.36 -3.02 -11.06
CA THR A 389 -14.03 -3.16 -11.64
C THR A 389 -13.77 -2.07 -12.67
N ALA A 390 -14.68 -1.87 -13.63
CA ALA A 390 -14.52 -0.83 -14.66
C ALA A 390 -14.46 0.58 -14.06
N LEU A 391 -15.33 0.89 -13.10
CA LEU A 391 -15.31 2.17 -12.38
C LEU A 391 -14.01 2.35 -11.59
N LEU A 392 -13.55 1.32 -10.88
CA LEU A 392 -12.32 1.38 -10.09
C LEU A 392 -11.08 1.59 -10.98
N TRP A 393 -11.02 0.92 -12.13
CA TRP A 393 -9.96 1.12 -13.12
C TRP A 393 -9.98 2.53 -13.72
N PHE A 394 -11.17 3.06 -14.02
CA PHE A 394 -11.32 4.43 -14.46
C PHE A 394 -10.88 5.43 -13.38
N ILE A 395 -11.28 5.23 -12.12
CA ILE A 395 -10.88 6.06 -10.97
C ILE A 395 -9.34 6.11 -10.87
N TRP A 396 -8.67 4.96 -10.91
CA TRP A 396 -7.21 4.91 -10.87
C TRP A 396 -6.53 5.56 -12.08
N ALA A 397 -7.09 5.41 -13.28
CA ALA A 397 -6.58 6.10 -14.46
C ALA A 397 -6.72 7.63 -14.35
N ALA A 398 -7.89 8.12 -13.93
CA ALA A 398 -8.18 9.54 -13.78
C ALA A 398 -7.33 10.19 -12.68
N ILE A 399 -7.26 9.56 -11.49
CA ILE A 399 -6.43 10.05 -10.38
C ILE A 399 -4.95 9.94 -10.70
N GLY A 400 -4.52 8.85 -11.35
CA GLY A 400 -3.13 8.64 -11.75
C GLY A 400 -2.60 9.71 -12.72
N MET A 401 -3.49 10.33 -13.49
CA MET A 401 -3.15 11.49 -14.32
C MET A 401 -3.36 12.82 -13.57
N GLY A 402 -4.49 12.98 -12.87
CA GLY A 402 -4.85 14.22 -12.17
C GLY A 402 -3.86 14.60 -11.08
N TYR A 403 -3.43 13.65 -10.26
CA TYR A 403 -2.52 13.91 -9.14
C TYR A 403 -1.17 14.47 -9.61
N PRO A 404 -0.45 13.84 -10.57
CA PRO A 404 0.78 14.41 -11.10
C PRO A 404 0.58 15.74 -11.82
N LEU A 405 -0.54 15.94 -12.54
CA LEU A 405 -0.86 17.23 -13.20
C LEU A 405 -0.99 18.39 -12.23
N PHE A 406 -1.42 18.15 -10.99
CA PHE A 406 -1.47 19.17 -9.96
C PHE A 406 -0.13 19.28 -9.23
N ASN A 407 0.33 18.18 -8.62
CA ASN A 407 1.43 18.22 -7.65
C ASN A 407 2.80 18.43 -8.28
N ALA A 408 3.03 17.92 -9.50
CA ALA A 408 4.30 18.14 -10.19
C ALA A 408 4.44 19.58 -10.73
N PHE A 409 3.33 20.30 -10.83
CA PHE A 409 3.24 21.64 -11.43
C PHE A 409 3.00 22.72 -10.39
N LEU A 410 2.50 22.35 -9.21
CA LEU A 410 2.21 23.26 -8.11
C LEU A 410 3.39 24.17 -7.75
N PRO A 411 4.65 23.68 -7.59
CA PRO A 411 5.77 24.58 -7.28
C PRO A 411 6.04 25.61 -8.37
N GLN A 412 5.87 25.25 -9.64
CA GLN A 412 6.08 26.17 -10.76
C GLN A 412 4.96 27.21 -10.85
N TYR A 413 3.70 26.78 -10.67
CA TYR A 413 2.57 27.71 -10.64
C TYR A 413 2.68 28.70 -9.48
N LEU A 414 3.05 28.23 -8.28
CA LEU A 414 3.32 29.10 -7.14
C LEU A 414 4.47 30.07 -7.44
N SER A 415 5.54 29.62 -8.10
CA SER A 415 6.65 30.52 -8.47
C SER A 415 6.26 31.62 -9.46
N SER A 416 5.25 31.39 -10.31
CA SER A 416 4.74 32.42 -11.24
C SER A 416 3.85 33.48 -10.59
N GLY A 417 3.25 33.18 -9.44
CA GLY A 417 2.39 34.13 -8.70
C GLY A 417 3.15 35.03 -7.71
N HIS A 418 4.38 34.67 -7.34
CA HIS A 418 5.23 35.47 -6.45
C HIS A 418 6.06 36.49 -7.25
N GLU A 419 6.47 37.58 -6.60
CA GLU A 419 7.44 38.52 -7.21
C GLU A 419 8.71 37.77 -7.64
N ALA A 420 9.20 38.08 -8.83
CA ALA A 420 10.35 37.41 -9.44
C ALA A 420 11.59 37.50 -8.52
N GLY A 421 11.91 36.40 -7.82
CA GLY A 421 13.09 36.31 -6.96
C GLY A 421 12.90 35.58 -5.63
N ASP A 422 11.68 35.35 -5.17
CA ASP A 422 11.43 34.74 -3.85
C ASP A 422 11.19 33.22 -3.92
N ALA A 423 12.24 32.47 -4.27
CA ALA A 423 12.18 31.00 -4.29
C ALA A 423 11.85 30.42 -2.90
N SER A 424 12.31 31.09 -1.82
CA SER A 424 12.12 30.62 -0.44
C SER A 424 10.65 30.51 -0.07
N THR A 425 9.82 31.50 -0.41
CA THR A 425 8.38 31.47 -0.09
C THR A 425 7.64 30.40 -0.87
N THR A 426 7.99 30.17 -2.13
CA THR A 426 7.42 29.06 -2.93
C THR A 426 7.65 27.70 -2.27
N TYR A 427 8.90 27.41 -1.87
CA TYR A 427 9.22 26.14 -1.21
C TYR A 427 8.63 26.06 0.21
N ARG A 428 8.60 27.16 0.95
CA ARG A 428 7.93 27.25 2.27
C ARG A 428 6.44 26.90 2.15
N ASP A 429 5.74 27.53 1.21
CA ASP A 429 4.29 27.34 1.03
C ASP A 429 4.00 25.91 0.60
N TYR A 430 4.82 25.36 -0.29
CA TYR A 430 4.75 23.93 -0.64
C TYR A 430 4.99 23.00 0.56
N SER A 431 5.92 23.34 1.47
CA SER A 431 6.13 22.61 2.72
C SER A 431 4.94 22.68 3.68
N ILE A 432 4.28 23.84 3.79
CA ILE A 432 3.07 24.01 4.60
C ILE A 432 1.94 23.14 4.04
N ILE A 433 1.70 23.20 2.72
CA ILE A 433 0.69 22.37 2.02
C ILE A 433 0.96 20.87 2.24
N SER A 434 2.23 20.47 2.19
CA SER A 434 2.66 19.10 2.43
C SER A 434 2.45 18.65 3.88
N ALA A 435 2.73 19.51 4.86
CA ALA A 435 2.57 19.22 6.27
C ALA A 435 1.10 19.03 6.67
N VAL A 436 0.21 19.87 6.13
CA VAL A 436 -1.25 19.79 6.35
C VAL A 436 -1.86 18.51 5.75
N ALA A 437 -1.18 17.88 4.79
CA ALA A 437 -1.63 16.63 4.19
C ALA A 437 -1.56 15.41 5.14
N VAL A 438 -0.60 15.38 6.07
CA VAL A 438 -0.33 14.22 6.94
C VAL A 438 -1.52 13.86 7.85
N PRO A 439 -2.16 14.82 8.56
CA PRO A 439 -3.37 14.54 9.33
C PRO A 439 -4.52 13.92 8.52
N GLY A 440 -4.59 14.16 7.21
CA GLY A 440 -5.62 13.59 6.33
C GLY A 440 -5.60 12.07 6.31
N SER A 441 -4.42 11.43 6.28
CA SER A 441 -4.31 9.96 6.28
C SER A 441 -4.74 9.33 7.62
N PHE A 442 -4.53 10.02 8.75
CA PHE A 442 -5.04 9.57 10.04
C PHE A 442 -6.58 9.65 10.08
N LEU A 443 -7.13 10.74 9.55
CA LEU A 443 -8.58 10.91 9.46
C LEU A 443 -9.22 9.87 8.52
N ALA A 444 -8.54 9.47 7.43
CA ALA A 444 -8.99 8.37 6.57
C ALA A 444 -9.16 7.07 7.35
N CYS A 445 -8.13 6.67 8.12
CA CYS A 445 -8.19 5.45 8.95
C CYS A 445 -9.37 5.49 9.94
N TYR A 446 -9.58 6.65 10.58
CA TYR A 446 -10.71 6.85 11.48
C TYR A 446 -12.07 6.78 10.77
N LEU A 447 -12.24 7.45 9.63
CA LEU A 447 -13.49 7.49 8.88
C LEU A 447 -13.90 6.12 8.34
N VAL A 448 -12.92 5.33 7.84
CA VAL A 448 -13.16 3.97 7.33
C VAL A 448 -13.76 3.04 8.39
N SER A 449 -13.37 3.23 9.66
CA SER A 449 -13.89 2.43 10.78
C SER A 449 -15.34 2.77 11.15
N ARG A 450 -15.82 3.99 10.89
CA ARG A 450 -17.13 4.47 11.34
C ARG A 450 -18.16 4.64 10.22
N ALA A 451 -17.76 5.22 9.10
CA ALA A 451 -18.66 5.69 8.04
C ALA A 451 -18.61 4.84 6.75
N GLY A 452 -17.89 3.71 6.78
CA GLY A 452 -17.61 2.91 5.59
C GLY A 452 -16.53 3.52 4.71
N ARG A 453 -16.30 2.95 3.53
CA ARG A 453 -15.23 3.36 2.62
C ARG A 453 -15.76 4.28 1.52
N ARG A 454 -16.95 4.00 0.97
CA ARG A 454 -17.41 4.65 -0.27
C ARG A 454 -17.73 6.13 -0.10
N ILE A 455 -18.52 6.49 0.92
CA ILE A 455 -18.98 7.87 1.12
C ILE A 455 -17.82 8.81 1.48
N PRO A 456 -16.98 8.49 2.50
CA PRO A 456 -15.90 9.40 2.87
C PRO A 456 -14.88 9.60 1.75
N MET A 457 -14.62 8.55 0.96
CA MET A 457 -13.76 8.64 -0.23
C MET A 457 -14.35 9.59 -1.28
N ALA A 458 -15.62 9.41 -1.66
CA ALA A 458 -16.26 10.26 -2.66
C ALA A 458 -16.32 11.74 -2.23
N VAL A 459 -16.68 12.01 -0.97
CA VAL A 459 -16.74 13.38 -0.43
C VAL A 459 -15.36 14.04 -0.45
N ALA A 460 -14.32 13.32 -0.03
CA ALA A 460 -12.95 13.84 -0.07
C ALA A 460 -12.47 14.14 -1.50
N THR A 461 -12.78 13.29 -2.47
CA THR A 461 -12.48 13.52 -3.88
C THR A 461 -13.22 14.73 -4.45
N MET A 462 -14.50 14.89 -4.13
CA MET A 462 -15.29 16.05 -4.54
C MET A 462 -14.67 17.35 -4.04
N ILE A 463 -14.36 17.41 -2.74
CA ILE A 463 -13.77 18.60 -2.12
C ILE A 463 -12.41 18.90 -2.76
N THR A 464 -11.57 17.88 -2.96
CA THR A 464 -10.27 18.04 -3.63
C THR A 464 -10.42 18.66 -5.03
N GLY A 465 -11.31 18.11 -5.86
CA GLY A 465 -11.55 18.59 -7.22
C GLY A 465 -12.08 20.02 -7.26
N VAL A 466 -13.06 20.36 -6.42
CA VAL A 466 -13.59 21.73 -6.31
C VAL A 466 -12.50 22.71 -5.88
N PHE A 467 -11.68 22.35 -4.89
CA PHE A 467 -10.64 23.21 -4.38
C PHE A 467 -9.48 23.42 -5.37
N PHE A 468 -9.23 22.50 -6.31
CA PHE A 468 -8.31 22.75 -7.43
C PHE A 468 -8.80 23.88 -8.33
N PHE A 469 -10.10 23.97 -8.62
CA PHE A 469 -10.65 25.09 -9.36
C PHE A 469 -10.60 26.38 -8.55
N LEU A 470 -11.02 26.33 -7.27
CA LEU A 470 -11.00 27.50 -6.41
C LEU A 470 -9.59 28.07 -6.26
N PHE A 471 -8.58 27.21 -6.13
CA PHE A 471 -7.16 27.57 -6.06
C PHE A 471 -6.70 28.48 -7.21
N THR A 472 -7.26 28.33 -8.41
CA THR A 472 -6.87 29.10 -9.61
C THR A 472 -7.64 30.40 -9.84
N ILE A 473 -8.60 30.75 -8.97
CA ILE A 473 -9.45 31.93 -9.18
C ILE A 473 -8.72 33.25 -8.88
N ARG A 474 -7.80 33.23 -7.91
CA ARG A 474 -7.06 34.42 -7.45
C ARG A 474 -5.57 34.14 -7.43
N ASP A 475 -4.81 35.09 -7.93
CA ASP A 475 -3.33 35.09 -7.91
C ASP A 475 -2.78 35.73 -6.63
N GLU A 476 -3.41 35.45 -5.48
CA GLU A 476 -2.96 35.93 -4.16
C GLU A 476 -2.32 34.78 -3.38
N ASN A 477 -1.08 34.97 -2.90
CA ASN A 477 -0.27 33.92 -2.25
C ASN A 477 -1.00 33.28 -1.07
N THR A 478 -1.60 34.08 -0.19
CA THR A 478 -2.34 33.57 0.98
C THR A 478 -3.58 32.79 0.58
N PHE A 479 -4.28 33.24 -0.47
CA PHE A 479 -5.44 32.54 -1.00
C PHE A 479 -5.03 31.17 -1.55
N GLN A 480 -4.02 31.13 -2.44
CA GLN A 480 -3.51 29.88 -3.01
C GLN A 480 -3.00 28.91 -1.94
N LEU A 481 -2.31 29.40 -0.91
CA LEU A 481 -1.85 28.60 0.22
C LEU A 481 -3.01 27.92 0.96
N ILE A 482 -4.06 28.67 1.33
CA ILE A 482 -5.21 28.14 2.06
C ILE A 482 -5.93 27.06 1.24
N PHE A 483 -6.25 27.36 -0.01
CA PHE A 483 -6.97 26.41 -0.88
C PHE A 483 -6.10 25.19 -1.20
N GLY A 484 -4.78 25.37 -1.37
CA GLY A 484 -3.82 24.28 -1.53
C GLY A 484 -3.75 23.36 -0.31
N CYS A 485 -3.73 23.91 0.90
CA CYS A 485 -3.76 23.14 2.15
C CYS A 485 -5.03 22.29 2.27
N VAL A 486 -6.20 22.88 1.99
CA VAL A 486 -7.47 22.15 2.06
C VAL A 486 -7.50 21.05 0.99
N ALA A 487 -7.12 21.35 -0.25
CA ALA A 487 -7.07 20.35 -1.31
C ALA A 487 -6.13 19.19 -0.96
N SER A 488 -4.92 19.49 -0.47
CA SER A 488 -3.91 18.49 -0.08
C SER A 488 -4.38 17.59 1.07
N PHE A 489 -5.07 18.15 2.06
CA PHE A 489 -5.66 17.41 3.18
C PHE A 489 -6.71 16.40 2.70
N PHE A 490 -7.70 16.84 1.93
CA PHE A 490 -8.75 15.96 1.41
C PHE A 490 -8.23 14.96 0.37
N GLN A 491 -7.22 15.34 -0.42
CA GLN A 491 -6.58 14.44 -1.37
C GLN A 491 -5.92 13.25 -0.66
N ASN A 492 -5.30 13.47 0.51
CA ASN A 492 -4.70 12.39 1.28
C ASN A 492 -5.74 11.50 1.97
N ILE A 493 -6.90 12.06 2.35
CA ILE A 493 -8.04 11.25 2.80
C ILE A 493 -8.48 10.30 1.67
N MET A 494 -8.68 10.83 0.46
CA MET A 494 -9.06 10.05 -0.72
C MET A 494 -8.07 8.91 -0.99
N PHE A 495 -6.77 9.19 -1.06
CA PHE A 495 -5.76 8.17 -1.34
C PHE A 495 -5.72 7.09 -0.26
N GLY A 496 -5.74 7.47 1.02
CA GLY A 496 -5.71 6.51 2.12
C GLY A 496 -6.85 5.50 2.07
N ILE A 497 -8.06 5.96 1.72
CA ILE A 497 -9.23 5.09 1.59
C ILE A 497 -9.17 4.26 0.30
N LEU A 498 -8.80 4.86 -0.83
CA LEU A 498 -8.77 4.19 -2.14
C LEU A 498 -7.78 3.01 -2.17
N TYR A 499 -6.60 3.16 -1.54
CA TYR A 499 -5.61 2.09 -1.43
C TYR A 499 -6.08 0.92 -0.57
N ALA A 500 -6.91 1.17 0.45
CA ALA A 500 -7.52 0.11 1.25
C ALA A 500 -8.72 -0.54 0.53
N TYR A 501 -9.56 0.27 -0.12
CA TYR A 501 -10.76 -0.19 -0.82
C TYR A 501 -10.45 -1.08 -2.03
N SER A 502 -9.36 -0.82 -2.75
CA SER A 502 -8.99 -1.55 -3.97
C SER A 502 -8.81 -3.07 -3.75
N PRO A 503 -7.96 -3.53 -2.82
CA PRO A 503 -7.84 -4.96 -2.53
C PRO A 503 -9.07 -5.54 -1.83
N GLU A 504 -9.81 -4.76 -1.03
CA GLU A 504 -11.03 -5.23 -0.37
C GLU A 504 -12.18 -5.51 -1.35
N THR A 505 -12.15 -4.89 -2.53
CA THR A 505 -13.20 -4.99 -3.55
C THR A 505 -13.13 -6.26 -4.37
N PHE A 506 -11.92 -6.77 -4.63
CA PHE A 506 -11.72 -7.85 -5.58
C PHE A 506 -11.67 -9.23 -4.91
N PRO A 507 -12.26 -10.27 -5.54
CA PRO A 507 -12.22 -11.65 -5.03
C PRO A 507 -10.80 -12.20 -4.93
N GLY A 508 -10.48 -12.97 -3.88
CA GLY A 508 -9.16 -13.46 -3.53
C GLY A 508 -8.32 -13.97 -4.71
N PRO A 509 -8.83 -14.95 -5.51
CA PRO A 509 -8.09 -15.53 -6.64
C PRO A 509 -7.71 -14.55 -7.75
N SER A 510 -8.45 -13.45 -7.90
CA SER A 510 -8.26 -12.44 -8.95
C SER A 510 -7.86 -11.06 -8.41
N ARG A 511 -7.76 -10.90 -7.08
CA ARG A 511 -7.48 -9.64 -6.39
C ARG A 511 -6.17 -9.00 -6.80
N GLY A 512 -5.10 -9.80 -6.85
CA GLY A 512 -3.79 -9.33 -7.28
C GLY A 512 -3.80 -8.80 -8.71
N THR A 513 -4.50 -9.48 -9.63
CA THR A 513 -4.62 -9.06 -11.03
C THR A 513 -5.47 -7.78 -11.17
N GLY A 514 -6.62 -7.71 -10.49
CA GLY A 514 -7.49 -6.53 -10.50
C GLY A 514 -6.81 -5.28 -9.96
N CYS A 515 -6.11 -5.40 -8.82
CA CYS A 515 -5.30 -4.32 -8.24
C CYS A 515 -4.11 -3.96 -9.13
N GLY A 516 -3.43 -4.97 -9.70
CA GLY A 516 -2.30 -4.78 -10.59
C GLY A 516 -2.64 -3.94 -11.81
N ILE A 517 -3.73 -4.27 -12.51
CA ILE A 517 -4.22 -3.50 -13.67
C ILE A 517 -4.59 -2.07 -13.25
N ALA A 518 -5.29 -1.91 -12.12
CA ALA A 518 -5.67 -0.60 -11.61
C ALA A 518 -4.43 0.29 -11.37
N HIS A 519 -3.41 -0.23 -10.71
CA HIS A 519 -2.16 0.49 -10.49
C HIS A 519 -1.39 0.72 -11.79
N SER A 520 -1.38 -0.22 -12.75
CA SER A 520 -0.79 0.00 -14.08
C SER A 520 -1.47 1.15 -14.82
N LEU A 521 -2.80 1.25 -14.79
CA LEU A 521 -3.54 2.37 -15.38
C LEU A 521 -3.19 3.70 -14.71
N SER A 522 -3.05 3.70 -13.38
CA SER A 522 -2.57 4.88 -12.64
C SER A 522 -1.18 5.31 -13.09
N ARG A 523 -0.28 4.36 -13.34
CA ARG A 523 1.09 4.63 -13.79
C ARG A 523 1.13 5.13 -15.24
N LEU A 524 0.28 4.61 -16.13
CA LEU A 524 0.08 5.17 -17.47
C LEU A 524 -0.42 6.61 -17.42
N GLY A 525 -1.38 6.92 -16.53
CA GLY A 525 -1.83 8.29 -16.27
C GLY A 525 -0.67 9.22 -15.88
N GLY A 526 0.23 8.74 -15.02
CA GLY A 526 1.43 9.47 -14.59
C GLY A 526 2.47 9.68 -15.70
N ILE A 527 2.53 8.82 -16.72
CA ILE A 527 3.34 9.02 -17.94
C ILE A 527 2.70 10.07 -18.86
N CYS A 528 1.39 10.01 -19.04
CA CYS A 528 0.65 10.97 -19.87
C CYS A 528 0.69 12.40 -19.28
N ALA A 529 0.73 12.50 -17.96
CA ALA A 529 0.71 13.76 -17.24
C ALA A 529 1.78 14.80 -17.70
N PRO A 530 3.09 14.48 -17.65
CA PRO A 530 4.13 15.38 -18.12
C PRO A 530 4.09 15.61 -19.63
N LEU A 531 3.56 14.68 -20.45
CA LEU A 531 3.41 14.87 -21.89
C LEU A 531 2.35 15.93 -22.22
N ILE A 532 1.20 15.88 -21.55
CA ILE A 532 0.13 16.88 -21.72
C ILE A 532 0.68 18.24 -21.30
N ALA A 533 1.35 18.31 -20.15
CA ALA A 533 1.80 19.59 -19.66
C ALA A 533 3.02 20.16 -20.40
N ALA A 534 3.91 19.33 -20.95
CA ALA A 534 5.03 19.80 -21.77
C ALA A 534 4.54 20.46 -23.08
N ASN A 535 3.48 19.92 -23.67
CA ASN A 535 2.95 20.41 -24.94
C ASN A 535 1.89 21.51 -24.78
N VAL A 536 1.14 21.50 -23.68
CA VAL A 536 -0.01 22.40 -23.50
C VAL A 536 0.20 23.44 -22.39
N GLY A 537 1.06 23.17 -21.40
CA GLY A 537 1.28 24.08 -20.27
C GLY A 537 1.96 25.41 -20.61
N ALA A 538 2.60 25.52 -21.78
CA ALA A 538 3.29 26.74 -22.21
C ALA A 538 2.35 27.82 -22.79
N SER A 539 1.16 27.45 -23.24
CA SER A 539 0.17 28.42 -23.74
C SER A 539 -0.73 28.94 -22.62
N ASN A 540 -1.00 28.12 -21.59
CA ASN A 540 -1.80 28.50 -20.43
C ASN A 540 -1.35 27.76 -19.15
N PRO A 541 -0.70 28.44 -18.19
CA PRO A 541 -0.23 27.85 -16.93
C PRO A 541 -1.33 27.23 -16.06
N SER A 542 -2.55 27.75 -16.11
CA SER A 542 -3.70 27.24 -15.32
C SER A 542 -4.36 26.00 -15.93
N LEU A 543 -4.10 25.69 -17.22
CA LEU A 543 -4.79 24.61 -17.91
C LEU A 543 -4.48 23.21 -17.33
N PRO A 544 -3.23 22.85 -16.99
CA PRO A 544 -2.95 21.59 -16.31
C PRO A 544 -3.72 21.43 -14.99
N ILE A 545 -3.93 22.53 -14.26
CA ILE A 545 -4.70 22.51 -13.01
C ILE A 545 -6.19 22.28 -13.30
N TYR A 546 -6.75 22.91 -14.32
CA TYR A 546 -8.14 22.66 -14.74
C TYR A 546 -8.37 21.23 -15.23
N VAL A 547 -7.44 20.69 -16.01
CA VAL A 547 -7.50 19.29 -16.47
C VAL A 547 -7.41 18.35 -15.27
N SER A 548 -6.54 18.65 -14.30
CA SER A 548 -6.46 17.90 -13.04
C SER A 548 -7.79 17.93 -12.28
N GLY A 549 -8.33 19.12 -12.00
CA GLY A 549 -9.60 19.28 -11.30
C GLY A 549 -10.74 18.56 -11.99
N GLY A 550 -10.82 18.63 -13.33
CA GLY A 550 -11.80 17.91 -14.13
C GLY A 550 -11.69 16.39 -14.02
N LEU A 551 -10.46 15.84 -14.07
CA LEU A 551 -10.22 14.41 -13.90
C LEU A 551 -10.55 13.93 -12.48
N ILE A 552 -10.23 14.72 -11.46
CA ILE A 552 -10.58 14.40 -10.06
C ILE A 552 -12.10 14.43 -9.86
N LEU A 553 -12.82 15.40 -10.44
CA LEU A 553 -14.28 15.42 -10.40
C LEU A 553 -14.91 14.27 -11.20
N ALA A 554 -14.32 13.87 -12.33
CA ALA A 554 -14.75 12.69 -13.06
C ALA A 554 -14.56 11.41 -12.22
N ALA A 555 -13.45 11.30 -11.49
CA ALA A 555 -13.24 10.22 -10.53
C ALA A 555 -14.27 10.24 -9.40
N PHE A 556 -14.64 11.40 -8.87
CA PHE A 556 -15.72 11.55 -7.89
C PHE A 556 -17.06 11.03 -8.43
N LEU A 557 -17.43 11.41 -9.67
CA LEU A 557 -18.66 10.90 -10.28
C LEU A 557 -18.62 9.37 -10.39
N ALA A 558 -17.50 8.80 -10.83
CA ALA A 558 -17.32 7.34 -10.88
C ALA A 558 -17.41 6.69 -9.49
N MET A 559 -16.85 7.31 -8.45
CA MET A 559 -16.94 6.82 -7.06
C MET A 559 -18.39 6.80 -6.54
N CYS A 560 -19.21 7.77 -6.95
CA CYS A 560 -20.63 7.80 -6.62
C CYS A 560 -21.39 6.60 -7.20
N PHE A 561 -20.91 5.97 -8.28
CA PHE A 561 -21.54 4.80 -8.90
C PHE A 561 -20.94 3.45 -8.47
N LEU A 562 -19.90 3.44 -7.62
CA LEU A 562 -19.35 2.20 -7.07
C LEU A 562 -20.46 1.39 -6.39
N ARG A 563 -20.56 0.09 -6.67
CA ARG A 563 -21.70 -0.73 -6.22
C ARG A 563 -21.40 -1.60 -5.01
N ILE A 564 -20.16 -1.61 -4.55
CA ILE A 564 -19.68 -2.46 -3.46
C ILE A 564 -19.27 -1.57 -2.30
N GLU A 565 -19.81 -1.85 -1.11
CA GLU A 565 -19.31 -1.29 0.15
C GLU A 565 -18.51 -2.40 0.84
N THR A 566 -17.28 -2.09 1.26
CA THR A 566 -16.36 -3.07 1.84
C THR A 566 -16.37 -3.05 3.37
N GLN A 567 -17.23 -2.23 3.99
CA GLN A 567 -17.39 -2.20 5.43
C GLN A 567 -17.85 -3.57 5.96
N ASN A 568 -17.07 -4.15 6.88
CA ASN A 568 -17.33 -5.40 7.60
C ASN A 568 -17.52 -6.66 6.73
N ARG A 569 -17.18 -6.62 5.44
CA ARG A 569 -17.15 -7.84 4.62
C ARG A 569 -15.80 -8.52 4.78
N GLN A 570 -15.82 -9.83 5.00
CA GLN A 570 -14.67 -10.68 4.73
C GLN A 570 -14.23 -10.38 3.29
N SER A 571 -12.93 -10.24 3.07
CA SER A 571 -12.43 -9.95 1.73
C SER A 571 -12.77 -11.14 0.84
N LEU A 572 -13.76 -10.96 -0.05
CA LEU A 572 -14.27 -11.95 -1.01
C LEU A 572 -13.17 -12.74 -1.71
#